data_AF-A0A7S1CR81-F1
#
_entry.id   AF-A0A7S1CR81-F1
#
_cell.length_a   1.000
_cell.length_b   1.000
_cell.length_c   1.000
_cell.angle_alpha   90.00
_cell.angle_beta   90.00
_cell.angle_gamma   90.00
#
_symmetry.space_group_name_H-M   'P 1'
#
loop_
_entity.id
_entity.type
_entity.pdbx_description
1 polymer ?
#
loop_
_entity_poly.entity_id
_entity_poly.type
_entity_poly.pdbx_seq_one_letter_code
_entity_poly.pdbx_strand_id
1 'polypeptide(L)'
;DPPLMSHARSDGFSFRCFVEEPHPSSTVSTVAVEWALGLAADSYQDAAAWQHIGYETEIEEGVTGPFDVEEGNVLLQHGVSYFLHFRTTNSFGRQGIFTAGTVLLVDLTPPEAVSVRIHNGASLWRDDLGSWLPFDNQVVRY
;
A
#
# COMPACT_ATOMS: atom_id res chain seq x y z
N ASP A 1 -11.24 -11.69 6.66
CA ASP A 1 -10.01 -10.93 6.92
C ASP A 1 -10.07 -9.59 6.22
N PRO A 2 -9.57 -8.51 6.85
CA PRO A 2 -9.43 -7.22 6.18
C PRO A 2 -8.50 -7.35 4.97
N PRO A 3 -8.71 -6.59 3.89
CA PRO A 3 -7.78 -6.55 2.77
C PRO A 3 -6.37 -6.17 3.26
N LEU A 4 -5.38 -6.97 2.86
CA LEU A 4 -3.98 -6.82 3.25
C LEU A 4 -3.19 -6.24 2.07
N MET A 5 -2.47 -5.15 2.31
CA MET A 5 -1.52 -4.60 1.37
C MET A 5 -0.10 -4.88 1.88
N SER A 6 0.68 -5.65 1.12
CA SER A 6 2.11 -5.85 1.42
C SER A 6 2.91 -4.64 0.90
N HIS A 7 3.88 -4.20 1.70
CA HIS A 7 4.70 -3.02 1.44
C HIS A 7 6.17 -3.28 1.76
N ALA A 8 7.06 -2.88 0.86
CA ALA A 8 8.48 -3.27 0.89
C ALA A 8 9.45 -2.12 1.22
N ARG A 9 8.96 -1.01 1.77
CA ARG A 9 9.80 0.12 2.21
C ARG A 9 9.63 0.38 3.70
N SER A 10 10.74 0.73 4.35
CA SER A 10 10.79 1.05 5.79
C SER A 10 10.75 2.55 6.08
N ASP A 11 10.94 3.38 5.06
CA ASP A 11 11.17 4.82 5.17
C ASP A 11 9.97 5.67 4.77
N GLY A 12 8.85 5.05 4.41
CA GLY A 12 7.71 5.76 3.88
C GLY A 12 6.71 4.85 3.20
N PHE A 13 5.58 5.43 2.81
CA PHE A 13 4.51 4.75 2.09
C PHE A 13 3.72 5.77 1.27
N SER A 14 2.94 5.29 0.31
CA SER A 14 2.01 6.14 -0.41
C SER A 14 0.63 5.50 -0.44
N PHE A 15 -0.39 6.34 -0.48
CA PHE A 15 -1.76 5.89 -0.59
C PHE A 15 -2.59 6.91 -1.37
N ARG A 16 -3.67 6.39 -1.95
CA ARG A 16 -4.73 7.18 -2.54
C ARG A 16 -5.99 7.04 -1.70
N CYS A 17 -6.59 8.14 -1.26
CA CYS A 17 -7.87 8.11 -0.58
C CYS A 17 -8.91 8.97 -1.28
N PHE A 18 -10.19 8.65 -1.08
CA PHE A 18 -11.32 9.46 -1.47
C PHE A 18 -12.07 9.82 -0.20
N VAL A 19 -12.35 11.10 -0.03
CA VAL A 19 -13.21 11.59 1.06
C VAL A 19 -14.51 12.04 0.41
N GLU A 20 -15.63 11.74 1.05
CA GLU A 20 -16.95 12.19 0.64
C GLU A 20 -17.68 12.67 1.89
N GLU A 21 -18.18 13.91 1.88
CA GLU A 21 -19.09 14.38 2.92
C GLU A 21 -20.47 13.77 2.65
N PRO A 22 -21.10 13.04 3.60
CA PRO A 22 -22.36 12.32 3.34
C PRO A 22 -23.54 13.23 2.97
N HIS A 23 -23.52 14.47 3.43
CA HIS A 23 -24.60 15.45 3.22
C HIS A 23 -24.01 16.82 2.86
N PRO A 24 -23.39 16.95 1.68
CA PRO A 24 -22.82 18.21 1.26
C PRO A 24 -23.95 19.20 1.00
N SER A 25 -23.81 20.40 1.52
CA SER A 25 -24.74 21.51 1.27
C SER A 25 -23.94 22.80 1.19
N SER A 26 -24.56 23.89 0.74
CA SER A 26 -23.89 25.19 0.68
C SER A 26 -23.43 25.74 2.03
N THR A 27 -23.79 25.06 3.12
CA THR A 27 -23.39 25.41 4.49
C THR A 27 -22.50 24.34 5.13
N VAL A 28 -22.54 23.10 4.64
CA VAL A 28 -21.78 21.95 5.18
C VAL A 28 -20.82 21.43 4.12
N SER A 29 -19.53 21.64 4.36
CA SER A 29 -18.45 21.07 3.58
C SER A 29 -17.37 20.51 4.49
N THR A 30 -16.62 19.51 4.02
CA THR A 30 -15.34 19.12 4.64
C THR A 30 -14.36 20.27 4.45
N VAL A 31 -13.68 20.71 5.51
CA VAL A 31 -12.70 21.81 5.46
C VAL A 31 -11.29 21.37 5.80
N ALA A 32 -11.13 20.21 6.44
CA ALA A 32 -9.82 19.62 6.70
C ALA A 32 -9.88 18.10 6.62
N VAL A 33 -8.83 17.51 6.05
CA VAL A 33 -8.60 16.07 6.06
C VAL A 33 -7.19 15.82 6.59
N GLU A 34 -7.10 14.93 7.57
CA GLU A 34 -5.85 14.50 8.18
C GLU A 34 -5.76 12.98 8.14
N TRP A 35 -4.55 12.46 8.19
CA TRP A 35 -4.28 11.03 8.27
C TRP A 35 -3.35 10.73 9.45
N ALA A 36 -3.42 9.51 9.99
CA ALA A 36 -2.51 8.99 11.01
C ALA A 36 -2.30 7.48 10.84
N LEU A 37 -1.25 6.94 11.46
CA LEU A 37 -0.99 5.51 11.48
C LEU A 37 -1.07 4.94 12.90
N GLY A 38 -1.82 3.86 13.00
CA GLY A 38 -2.04 3.07 14.19
C GLY A 38 -1.41 1.70 14.14
N LEU A 39 -1.19 1.09 15.31
CA LEU A 39 -0.80 -0.32 15.44
C LEU A 39 -2.02 -1.24 15.64
N ALA A 40 -3.20 -0.67 15.86
CA ALA A 40 -4.46 -1.37 16.04
C ALA A 40 -5.63 -0.56 15.44
N ALA A 41 -6.77 -1.21 15.20
CA ALA A 41 -7.93 -0.56 14.61
C ALA A 41 -8.53 0.56 15.49
N ASP A 42 -8.33 0.46 16.81
CA ASP A 42 -8.77 1.38 17.86
C ASP A 42 -7.64 2.26 18.42
N SER A 43 -6.42 2.15 17.88
CA SER A 43 -5.29 2.96 18.31
C SER A 43 -4.71 3.77 17.17
N TYR A 44 -4.96 5.08 17.19
CA TYR A 44 -4.95 5.88 15.95
C TYR A 44 -3.61 6.48 15.54
N GLN A 45 -2.68 6.70 16.48
CA GLN A 45 -1.53 7.58 16.28
C GLN A 45 -0.22 7.06 16.88
N ASP A 46 -0.14 5.76 17.17
CA ASP A 46 1.03 5.15 17.80
C ASP A 46 2.24 5.07 16.88
N ALA A 47 1.99 4.98 15.56
CA ALA A 47 3.03 4.83 14.55
C ALA A 47 3.33 6.14 13.81
N ALA A 48 2.29 6.93 13.51
CA ALA A 48 2.44 8.28 12.98
C ALA A 48 1.33 9.18 13.55
N ALA A 49 1.72 10.39 13.97
CA ALA A 49 0.77 11.39 14.44
C ALA A 49 -0.15 11.88 13.31
N TRP A 50 -1.24 12.56 13.68
CA TRP A 50 -2.12 13.21 12.71
C TRP A 50 -1.36 14.24 11.88
N GLN A 51 -1.45 14.09 10.55
CA GLN A 51 -0.84 14.97 9.58
C GLN A 51 -1.88 15.45 8.57
N HIS A 52 -1.78 16.72 8.19
CA HIS A 52 -2.69 17.32 7.22
C HIS A 52 -2.37 16.84 5.80
N ILE A 53 -3.40 16.53 5.02
CA ILE A 53 -3.25 16.25 3.58
C ILE A 53 -3.10 17.61 2.88
N GLY A 54 -1.86 18.00 2.61
CA GLY A 54 -1.39 19.37 2.32
C GLY A 54 -1.92 20.08 1.07
N TYR A 55 -3.22 20.39 1.01
CA TYR A 55 -3.78 21.31 0.02
C TYR A 55 -4.13 22.65 0.69
N GLU A 56 -3.29 23.66 0.48
CA GLU A 56 -3.45 25.04 0.97
C GLU A 56 -4.58 25.83 0.27
N THR A 57 -5.28 25.25 -0.71
CA THR A 57 -6.45 25.88 -1.30
C THR A 57 -7.69 25.30 -0.62
N GLU A 58 -8.50 26.20 -0.06
CA GLU A 58 -9.82 25.95 0.51
C GLU A 58 -10.48 24.72 -0.12
N ILE A 59 -10.69 23.69 0.71
CA ILE A 59 -11.45 22.49 0.40
C ILE A 59 -12.92 22.96 0.22
N GLU A 60 -13.23 23.58 -0.92
CA GLU A 60 -14.56 24.10 -1.25
C GLU A 60 -15.54 22.95 -1.56
N GLU A 61 -16.81 23.25 -1.29
CA GLU A 61 -17.99 22.36 -1.21
C GLU A 61 -17.90 20.95 -1.80
N GLY A 62 -18.18 19.95 -0.95
CA GLY A 62 -18.49 18.59 -1.39
C GLY A 62 -17.29 17.74 -1.81
N VAL A 63 -16.10 18.07 -1.29
CA VAL A 63 -14.85 17.44 -1.71
C VAL A 63 -14.96 15.93 -1.83
N THR A 64 -14.73 15.51 -3.07
CA THR A 64 -14.64 14.16 -3.60
C THR A 64 -13.51 14.18 -4.60
N GLY A 65 -12.36 13.64 -4.23
CA GLY A 65 -11.21 13.54 -5.12
C GLY A 65 -10.28 12.44 -4.64
N PRO A 66 -9.49 11.84 -5.55
CA PRO A 66 -8.36 11.06 -5.12
C PRO A 66 -7.30 12.00 -4.53
N PHE A 67 -6.99 11.84 -3.26
CA PHE A 67 -5.83 12.43 -2.62
C PHE A 67 -4.69 11.44 -2.71
N ASP A 68 -3.65 11.80 -3.47
CA ASP A 68 -2.40 11.05 -3.49
C ASP A 68 -1.49 11.61 -2.39
N VAL A 69 -1.24 10.78 -1.38
CA VAL A 69 -0.34 11.10 -0.27
C VAL A 69 0.91 10.26 -0.41
N GLU A 70 2.07 10.91 -0.39
CA GLU A 70 3.38 10.28 -0.31
C GLU A 70 4.06 10.74 0.98
N GLU A 71 4.33 9.79 1.86
CA GLU A 71 4.97 10.03 3.14
C GLU A 71 6.37 9.40 3.15
N GLY A 72 7.38 10.18 3.51
CA GLY A 72 8.79 9.77 3.54
C GLY A 72 9.48 9.91 4.89
N ASN A 73 8.77 10.26 5.97
CA ASN A 73 9.31 10.46 7.31
C ASN A 73 8.65 9.55 8.35
N VAL A 74 8.17 8.37 7.95
CA VAL A 74 7.63 7.35 8.85
C VAL A 74 8.56 6.14 8.88
N LEU A 75 8.96 5.74 10.09
CA LEU A 75 9.80 4.58 10.31
C LEU A 75 8.94 3.33 10.50
N LEU A 76 8.87 2.50 9.46
CA LEU A 76 8.08 1.28 9.40
C LEU A 76 8.94 0.04 9.73
N GLN A 77 8.38 -0.88 10.51
CA GLN A 77 9.07 -2.08 10.98
C GLN A 77 8.61 -3.33 10.22
N HIS A 78 9.55 -4.19 9.86
CA HIS A 78 9.26 -5.47 9.21
C HIS A 78 8.37 -6.37 10.08
N GLY A 79 7.38 -7.03 9.46
CA GLY A 79 6.44 -7.94 10.09
C GLY A 79 5.33 -7.23 10.87
N VAL A 80 5.30 -5.90 10.85
CA VAL A 80 4.28 -5.11 11.57
C VAL A 80 3.17 -4.69 10.62
N SER A 81 1.94 -4.83 11.13
CA SER A 81 0.71 -4.38 10.48
C SER A 81 0.33 -2.99 11.00
N TYR A 82 0.09 -2.07 10.09
CA TYR A 82 -0.33 -0.70 10.38
C TYR A 82 -1.74 -0.46 9.87
N PHE A 83 -2.48 0.33 10.64
CA PHE A 83 -3.84 0.75 10.33
C PHE A 83 -3.83 2.22 9.94
N LEU A 84 -4.41 2.53 8.77
CA LEU A 84 -4.52 3.90 8.29
C LEU A 84 -5.81 4.52 8.81
N HIS A 85 -5.69 5.68 9.45
CA HIS A 85 -6.81 6.42 9.99
C HIS A 85 -6.92 7.77 9.31
N PHE A 86 -8.16 8.21 9.15
CA PHE A 86 -8.50 9.49 8.57
C PHE A 86 -9.35 10.27 9.57
N ARG A 87 -9.07 11.56 9.69
CA ARG A 87 -9.89 12.50 10.44
C ARG A 87 -10.34 13.59 9.50
N THR A 88 -11.65 13.77 9.40
CA THR A 88 -12.25 14.86 8.64
C THR A 88 -12.83 15.87 9.63
N THR A 89 -12.72 17.15 9.29
CA THR A 89 -13.38 18.24 10.01
C THR A 89 -14.26 18.99 9.02
N ASN A 90 -15.52 19.25 9.38
CA ASN A 90 -16.44 20.02 8.54
C ASN A 90 -16.45 21.52 8.90
N SER A 91 -17.15 22.33 8.10
CA SER A 91 -17.29 23.78 8.26
C SER A 91 -17.85 24.23 9.62
N PHE A 92 -18.51 23.34 10.35
CA PHE A 92 -19.02 23.56 11.71
C PHE A 92 -18.07 23.09 12.81
N GLY A 93 -16.88 22.61 12.46
CA GLY A 93 -15.90 22.06 13.38
C GLY A 93 -16.23 20.65 13.89
N ARG A 94 -17.25 19.98 13.34
CA ARG A 94 -17.55 18.58 13.68
C ARG A 94 -16.48 17.69 13.07
N GLN A 95 -15.97 16.77 13.87
CA GLN A 95 -14.97 15.80 13.44
C GLN A 95 -15.55 14.39 13.27
N GLY A 96 -15.06 13.68 12.27
CA GLY A 96 -15.30 12.25 12.06
C GLY A 96 -13.97 11.53 11.92
N ILE A 97 -13.83 10.36 12.56
CA ILE A 97 -12.68 9.47 12.39
C ILE A 97 -13.12 8.23 11.64
N PHE A 98 -12.34 7.84 10.64
CA PHE A 98 -12.54 6.65 9.84
C PHE A 98 -11.25 5.81 9.81
N THR A 99 -11.37 4.52 10.04
CA THR A 99 -10.25 3.57 9.88
C THR A 99 -10.41 2.87 8.54
N ALA A 100 -9.37 2.91 7.72
CA ALA A 100 -9.35 2.19 6.45
C ALA A 100 -9.56 0.69 6.68
N GLY A 101 -10.33 0.05 5.80
CA GLY A 101 -10.48 -1.41 5.83
C GLY A 101 -9.20 -2.15 5.45
N THR A 102 -8.28 -1.48 4.74
CA THR A 102 -7.00 -2.05 4.30
C THR A 102 -5.95 -1.93 5.40
N VAL A 103 -5.26 -3.02 5.67
CA VAL A 103 -4.13 -3.09 6.60
C VAL A 103 -2.83 -3.09 5.81
N LEU A 104 -1.88 -2.24 6.22
CA LEU A 104 -0.55 -2.16 5.63
C LEU A 104 0.40 -3.11 6.37
N LEU A 105 0.83 -4.20 5.73
CA LEU A 105 1.84 -5.10 6.28
C LEU A 105 3.20 -4.79 5.64
N VAL A 106 4.20 -4.59 6.49
CA VAL A 106 5.55 -4.26 6.04
C VAL A 106 6.38 -5.53 5.91
N ASP A 107 6.69 -5.93 4.69
CA ASP A 107 7.52 -7.09 4.38
C ASP A 107 8.82 -6.64 3.71
N LEU A 108 9.93 -6.75 4.45
CA LEU A 108 11.27 -6.41 3.99
C LEU A 108 12.09 -7.67 3.65
N THR A 109 11.44 -8.84 3.57
CA THR A 109 12.10 -10.10 3.22
C THR A 109 12.67 -9.97 1.81
N PRO A 110 14.00 -10.04 1.62
CA PRO A 110 14.58 -9.96 0.29
C PRO A 110 14.06 -11.12 -0.57
N PRO A 111 13.81 -10.90 -1.87
CA PRO A 111 13.42 -11.99 -2.75
C PRO A 111 14.56 -13.02 -2.83
N GLU A 112 14.24 -14.30 -2.60
CA GLU A 112 15.20 -15.38 -2.84
C GLU A 112 15.35 -15.59 -4.34
N ALA A 113 16.56 -15.35 -4.86
CA ALA A 113 16.89 -15.61 -6.25
C ALA A 113 17.00 -17.13 -6.48
N VAL A 114 15.91 -17.75 -6.90
CA VAL A 114 15.95 -19.11 -7.41
C VAL A 114 16.50 -19.06 -8.84
N SER A 115 17.59 -19.77 -9.10
CA SER A 115 18.09 -19.94 -10.46
C SER A 115 17.09 -20.79 -11.24
N VAL A 116 16.21 -20.15 -12.01
CA VAL A 116 15.29 -20.83 -12.90
C VAL A 116 15.95 -20.93 -14.27
N ARG A 117 16.11 -22.15 -14.79
CA ARG A 117 16.49 -22.33 -16.19
C ARG A 117 15.25 -22.10 -17.04
N ILE A 118 15.24 -21.01 -17.79
CA ILE A 118 14.18 -20.72 -18.75
C ILE A 118 14.41 -21.60 -19.97
N HIS A 119 13.49 -22.52 -20.24
CA HIS A 119 13.53 -23.38 -21.41
C HIS A 119 12.72 -22.73 -22.54
N ASN A 120 13.34 -22.54 -23.70
CA ASN A 120 12.69 -22.00 -24.91
C ASN A 120 12.06 -23.12 -25.78
N GLY A 121 11.89 -24.33 -25.23
CA GLY A 121 11.42 -25.51 -25.97
C GLY A 121 12.49 -26.27 -26.76
N ALA A 122 13.74 -25.78 -26.81
CA ALA A 122 14.85 -26.46 -27.50
C ALA A 122 15.66 -27.41 -26.59
N SER A 123 14.99 -28.13 -25.70
CA SER A 123 15.62 -29.10 -24.80
C SER A 123 14.68 -30.26 -24.45
N LEU A 124 15.24 -31.45 -24.24
CA LEU A 124 14.51 -32.64 -23.78
C LEU A 124 14.76 -32.89 -22.29
N TRP A 125 13.71 -33.18 -21.51
CA TRP A 125 13.85 -33.60 -20.12
C TRP A 125 14.35 -35.04 -20.06
N ARG A 126 15.37 -35.27 -19.22
CA ARG A 126 15.94 -36.59 -18.97
C ARG A 126 15.62 -37.01 -17.54
N ASP A 127 14.62 -37.87 -17.40
CA ASP A 127 14.19 -38.43 -16.10
C ASP A 127 15.32 -39.19 -15.38
N ASP A 128 16.25 -39.80 -16.13
CA ASP A 128 17.36 -40.58 -15.59
C ASP A 128 18.43 -39.74 -14.90
N LEU A 129 18.58 -38.47 -15.30
CA LEU A 129 19.59 -37.55 -14.77
C LEU A 129 18.98 -36.36 -14.03
N GLY A 130 17.65 -36.22 -14.03
CA GLY A 130 16.96 -35.04 -13.49
C GLY A 130 17.43 -33.75 -14.15
N SER A 131 17.75 -33.77 -15.44
CA SER A 131 18.35 -32.64 -16.14
C SER A 131 17.80 -32.46 -17.55
N TRP A 132 17.89 -31.23 -18.07
CA TRP A 132 17.50 -30.90 -19.44
C TRP A 132 18.70 -31.03 -20.39
N LEU A 133 18.52 -31.76 -21.49
CA LEU A 133 19.49 -31.90 -22.56
C LEU A 133 19.19 -30.88 -23.68
N PRO A 134 20.09 -29.93 -23.96
CA PRO A 134 19.97 -29.02 -25.10
C PRO A 134 20.10 -29.76 -26.45
N PHE A 135 19.29 -29.40 -27.46
CA PHE A 135 19.36 -30.05 -28.78
C PHE A 135 20.59 -29.67 -29.61
N ASP A 136 21.22 -28.55 -29.33
CA ASP A 136 22.44 -28.03 -29.96
C ASP A 136 23.71 -28.82 -29.61
N ASN A 137 23.66 -29.68 -28.57
CA ASN A 137 24.75 -30.57 -28.18
C ASN A 137 24.67 -31.98 -28.79
N GLN A 138 23.84 -32.20 -29.81
CA GLN A 138 23.83 -33.46 -30.54
C GLN A 138 25.03 -33.56 -31.49
N VAL A 139 26.17 -34.03 -30.98
CA VAL A 139 27.19 -34.67 -31.82
C VAL A 139 26.57 -35.99 -32.32
N VAL A 140 25.91 -35.94 -33.47
CA VAL A 140 25.46 -37.14 -34.20
C VAL A 140 26.70 -37.91 -34.61
N ARG A 141 27.02 -38.99 -33.90
CA ARG A 141 27.99 -39.99 -34.36
C ARG A 141 27.21 -41.08 -35.09
N TYR A 142 27.37 -41.12 -36.41
CA TYR A 142 27.00 -42.25 -37.26
C TYR A 142 27.97 -43.42 -37.03
#